data_AF-A0A7C1GVJ3-F1
#
_entry.id   AF-A0A7C1GVJ3-F1
#
_cell.length_a   1.000
_cell.length_b   1.000
_cell.length_c   1.000
_cell.angle_alpha   90.00
_cell.angle_beta   90.00
_cell.angle_gamma   90.00
#
_symmetry.space_group_name_H-M   'P 1'
#
loop_
_entity.id
_entity.type
_entity.pdbx_description
1 polymer ?
#
loop_
_entity_poly.entity_id
_entity_poly.type
_entity_poly.pdbx_seq_one_letter_code
_entity_poly.pdbx_strand_id
1 'polypeptide(L)' 'MGKGDQRSKRGKIWRGTTGKTRPKKAKKASRETGKD' A
#
# COMPACT_ATOMS: atom_id res chain seq x y z
N MET A 1 4.63 10.19 -7.53
CA MET A 1 5.20 8.88 -7.94
C MET A 1 4.46 8.35 -9.17
N GLY A 2 5.18 8.01 -10.24
CA GLY A 2 4.61 7.59 -11.53
C GLY A 2 4.33 6.08 -11.65
N LYS A 3 3.91 5.63 -12.83
CA LYS A 3 3.68 4.20 -13.13
C LYS A 3 4.97 3.36 -13.06
N GLY A 4 6.12 3.97 -13.33
CA GLY A 4 7.42 3.30 -13.25
C GLY A 4 7.92 3.02 -11.84
N ASP A 5 7.42 3.76 -10.84
CA ASP A 5 7.87 3.64 -9.46
C ASP A 5 7.21 2.45 -8.76
N GLN A 6 8.00 1.39 -8.58
CA GLN A 6 7.59 0.13 -7.97
C GLN A 6 7.28 0.23 -6.47
N ARG A 7 7.76 1.28 -5.78
CA ARG A 7 7.48 1.47 -4.35
C ARG A 7 6.10 2.10 -4.14
N SER A 8 5.61 2.84 -5.13
CA SER A 8 4.32 3.53 -5.07
C SER A 8 3.12 2.59 -5.22
N LYS A 9 1.96 2.99 -4.68
CA LYS A 9 0.68 2.30 -4.93
C LYS A 9 0.35 2.27 -6.43
N ARG A 10 0.59 3.37 -7.14
CA ARG A 10 0.26 3.53 -8.57
C ARG A 10 1.11 2.62 -9.47
N GLY A 11 2.42 2.55 -9.24
CA GLY A 11 3.30 1.65 -9.99
C GLY A 11 3.02 0.19 -9.71
N LYS A 12 2.67 -0.15 -8.46
CA LYS A 12 2.19 -1.50 -8.10
C LYS A 12 0.85 -1.89 -8.74
N ILE A 13 -0.06 -0.93 -8.94
CA ILE A 13 -1.30 -1.16 -9.72
C ILE A 13 -0.94 -1.44 -11.18
N TRP A 14 -0.11 -0.60 -11.79
CA TRP A 14 0.26 -0.73 -13.20
C TRP A 14 0.99 -2.04 -13.50
N ARG A 15 1.90 -2.48 -12.63
CA ARG A 15 2.62 -3.76 -12.76
C ARG A 15 1.83 -4.98 -12.29
N GLY A 16 0.70 -4.80 -11.63
CA GLY A 16 -0.08 -5.90 -11.05
C GLY A 16 0.51 -6.51 -9.75
N THR A 17 1.60 -5.97 -9.18
CA THR A 17 2.29 -6.54 -8.00
C THR A 17 1.83 -6.00 -6.65
N THR A 18 1.85 -6.82 -5.59
CA THR A 18 1.42 -6.42 -4.24
C THR A 18 2.59 -5.97 -3.34
N GLY A 19 2.30 -5.34 -2.21
CA GLY A 19 3.27 -5.11 -1.14
C GLY A 19 2.78 -4.09 -0.12
N LYS A 20 3.66 -3.55 0.75
CA LYS A 20 3.29 -2.62 1.84
C LYS A 20 2.33 -1.49 1.40
N THR A 21 2.60 -0.88 0.25
CA THR A 21 1.83 0.24 -0.33
C THR A 21 0.60 -0.19 -1.17
N ARG A 22 0.49 -1.46 -1.59
CA ARG A 22 -0.68 -2.04 -2.28
C ARG A 22 -0.93 -3.47 -1.75
N PRO A 23 -1.46 -3.60 -0.52
CA PRO A 23 -1.73 -4.92 0.07
C PRO A 23 -2.99 -5.55 -0.57
N LYS A 24 -2.99 -6.88 -0.73
CA LYS A 24 -4.10 -7.63 -1.38
C LYS A 24 -5.37 -7.62 -0.55
N LYS A 25 -5.22 -7.81 0.76
CA LYS A 25 -6.27 -7.58 1.74
C LYS A 25 -5.96 -6.22 2.36
N ALA A 26 -6.97 -5.38 2.54
CA ALA A 26 -6.81 -4.25 3.44
C ALA A 26 -6.38 -4.86 4.79
N LYS A 27 -5.12 -4.64 5.18
CA LYS A 27 -4.78 -4.78 6.60
C LYS A 27 -5.74 -3.77 7.22
N LYS A 28 -6.79 -4.23 7.92
CA LYS A 28 -7.56 -3.34 8.78
C LYS A 28 -6.46 -2.65 9.57
N ALA A 29 -6.22 -1.38 9.29
CA ALA A 29 -5.42 -0.59 10.18
C ALA A 29 -6.22 -0.75 11.47
N SER A 30 -5.73 -1.58 12.38
CA SER A 30 -5.97 -1.35 13.79
C SER A 30 -5.50 0.08 13.94
N ARG A 31 -6.45 1.00 13.78
CA ARG A 31 -6.37 2.32 14.33
C ARG A 31 -6.35 2.03 15.83
N GLU A 32 -5.20 1.61 16.34
CA GLU A 32 -4.80 1.92 17.70
C GLU A 32 -4.55 3.42 17.66
N THR A 33 -5.67 4.15 17.67
CA THR A 33 -5.73 5.52 18.11
C THR A 33 -5.32 5.50 19.56
N GLY A 34 -4.15 6.07 19.84
CA GLY A 34 -3.75 6.65 21.12
C GLY A 34 -3.73 5.70 22.32
N LYS A 35 -2.53 5.29 22.73
CA LYS A 35 -2.24 5.18 24.16
C LYS A 35 -1.63 6.51 24.58
N ASP A 36 -2.36 7.17 25.49
CA ASP A 36 -2.00 8.17 26.51
C ASP A 36 -1.05 9.33 26.13
#